data_AF-D1QU30-F1
#
_entry.id   AF-D1QU30-F1
#
_cell.length_a   1.000
_cell.length_b   1.000
_cell.length_c   1.000
_cell.angle_alpha   90.00
_cell.angle_beta   90.00
_cell.angle_gamma   90.00
#
_symmetry.space_group_name_H-M   'P 1'
#
loop_
_entity.id
_entity.type
_entity.pdbx_description
1 polymer ?
#
loop_
_entity_poly.entity_id
_entity_poly.type
_entity_poly.pdbx_seq_one_letter_code
_entity_poly.pdbx_strand_id
1 'polypeptide(L)'
;MQFITFKKSMLSIALTLFCTASFAQTVVTLDKAGDLSKKIKDTEKFTITSLIVSGPINSKDVLFLREMAGRDIDGKETKGKLSSLDLSNAKIVTGGGNYYKVKRGLSFVSHNITGNDVIGFYMFYNCRSLTSLKLPKTVKKIEQYAMQYCKSLQKCTLPENLSEINDKAFTNTNLSEVTFPASLTSIKYKAFSECSNLKTLRFTSPSVPTFGQDVFEDCSKLEKIYVPKASLNDYKDKLKLTQKVEFIGEDPKTAGINSLATSKDAVEVERYNAKGQRINHPVKGMNIIKLSNGKVVKRIER
;
A
#
# COMPACT_ATOMS: atom_id res chain seq x y z
N MET A 1 -2.36 6.10 -69.20
CA MET A 1 -3.55 5.64 -68.47
C MET A 1 -3.07 4.88 -67.24
N GLN A 2 -3.31 5.46 -66.05
CA GLN A 2 -3.24 4.89 -64.68
C GLN A 2 -1.97 4.09 -64.27
N PHE A 3 -1.05 4.66 -63.49
CA PHE A 3 -1.04 4.73 -62.01
C PHE A 3 -1.39 3.40 -61.31
N ILE A 4 -0.45 2.87 -60.52
CA ILE A 4 -0.60 2.61 -59.08
C ILE A 4 0.81 2.52 -58.46
N THR A 5 1.12 3.52 -57.65
CA THR A 5 2.30 3.61 -56.79
C THR A 5 1.91 3.04 -55.42
N PHE A 6 2.42 1.88 -55.03
CA PHE A 6 2.26 1.40 -53.65
C PHE A 6 3.29 2.09 -52.74
N LYS A 7 2.84 3.08 -51.98
CA LYS A 7 3.56 3.65 -50.84
C LYS A 7 3.88 2.52 -49.85
N LYS A 8 5.18 2.21 -49.66
CA LYS A 8 5.68 1.52 -48.46
C LYS A 8 5.42 2.44 -47.26
N SER A 9 4.31 2.21 -46.58
CA SER A 9 4.08 2.75 -45.24
C SER A 9 5.15 2.19 -44.31
N MET A 10 6.04 3.06 -43.83
CA MET A 10 6.89 2.78 -42.68
C MET A 10 5.99 2.62 -41.46
N LEU A 11 5.62 1.38 -41.15
CA LEU A 11 5.14 1.04 -39.82
C LEU A 11 6.38 0.97 -38.92
N SER A 12 6.78 2.13 -38.42
CA SER A 12 7.76 2.23 -37.34
C SER A 12 7.12 1.62 -36.10
N ILE A 13 7.33 0.32 -35.90
CA ILE A 13 7.05 -0.33 -34.62
C ILE A 13 8.10 0.22 -33.67
N ALA A 14 7.76 1.33 -33.04
CA ALA A 14 8.43 1.79 -31.82
C ALA A 14 8.15 0.71 -30.77
N LEU A 15 9.01 -0.31 -30.74
CA LEU A 15 9.15 -1.22 -29.62
C LEU A 15 9.69 -0.36 -28.47
N THR A 16 8.81 0.33 -27.77
CA THR A 16 9.12 0.90 -26.47
C THR A 16 9.46 -0.28 -25.59
N LEU A 17 10.77 -0.55 -25.48
CA LEU A 17 11.35 -1.29 -24.38
C LEU A 17 10.86 -0.56 -23.12
N PHE A 18 9.74 -1.00 -22.56
CA PHE A 18 9.48 -0.84 -21.14
C PHE A 18 10.52 -1.71 -20.45
N CYS A 19 11.74 -1.18 -20.38
CA CYS A 19 12.70 -1.58 -19.39
C CYS A 19 12.05 -1.21 -18.07
N THR A 20 11.23 -2.12 -17.53
CA THR A 20 10.95 -2.12 -16.11
C THR A 20 12.28 -2.46 -15.49
N ALA A 21 13.10 -1.42 -15.28
CA ALA A 21 14.22 -1.51 -14.39
C ALA A 21 13.60 -1.93 -13.06
N SER A 22 13.66 -3.24 -12.78
CA SER A 22 13.44 -3.78 -11.47
C SER A 22 14.55 -3.21 -10.61
N PHE A 23 14.36 -1.99 -10.10
CA PHE A 23 15.27 -1.40 -9.14
C PHE A 23 15.45 -2.41 -8.01
N ALA A 24 16.70 -2.72 -7.69
CA ALA A 24 17.02 -3.67 -6.62
C ALA A 24 16.33 -3.21 -5.33
N GLN A 25 15.57 -4.11 -4.72
CA GLN A 25 14.93 -3.84 -3.44
C GLN A 25 16.00 -3.89 -2.35
N THR A 26 16.12 -2.82 -1.55
CA THR A 26 16.95 -2.85 -0.35
C THR A 26 16.17 -3.56 0.75
N VAL A 27 16.79 -4.55 1.40
CA VAL A 27 16.16 -5.31 2.49
C VAL A 27 16.96 -5.09 3.77
N VAL A 28 16.30 -4.64 4.83
CA VAL A 28 16.90 -4.37 6.14
C VAL A 28 16.14 -5.09 7.23
N THR A 29 16.85 -5.86 8.05
CA THR A 29 16.33 -6.40 9.32
C THR A 29 16.95 -5.64 10.48
N LEU A 30 16.11 -5.17 11.39
CA LEU A 30 16.54 -4.54 12.64
C LEU A 30 16.44 -5.56 13.77
N ASP A 31 17.51 -5.68 14.56
CA ASP A 31 17.49 -6.42 15.83
C ASP A 31 17.02 -5.52 16.98
N LYS A 32 17.16 -4.20 16.80
CA LYS A 32 16.83 -3.16 17.77
C LYS A 32 16.18 -1.96 17.07
N ALA A 33 15.12 -1.43 17.67
CA ALA A 33 14.46 -0.22 17.19
C ALA A 33 15.37 1.02 17.35
N GLY A 34 15.37 1.90 16.37
CA GLY A 34 16.17 3.12 16.25
C GLY A 34 17.49 2.95 15.50
N ASP A 35 17.73 1.76 14.95
CA ASP A 35 18.98 1.38 14.29
C ASP A 35 18.89 1.36 12.75
N LEU A 36 17.77 1.75 12.15
CA LEU A 36 17.65 1.81 10.68
C LEU A 36 18.75 2.68 10.05
N SER A 37 19.02 3.83 10.65
CA SER A 37 20.08 4.75 10.20
C SER A 37 21.49 4.16 10.32
N LYS A 38 21.68 3.06 11.05
CA LYS A 38 22.96 2.33 11.13
C LYS A 38 23.09 1.26 10.05
N LYS A 39 21.97 0.82 9.47
CA LYS A 39 21.91 -0.22 8.43
C LYS A 39 21.96 0.35 7.02
N ILE A 40 21.63 1.63 6.85
CA ILE A 40 21.64 2.33 5.56
C ILE A 40 22.67 3.45 5.65
N LYS A 41 23.62 3.51 4.70
CA LYS A 41 24.65 4.55 4.68
C LYS A 41 24.03 5.90 4.30
N ASP A 42 24.59 7.00 4.83
CA ASP A 42 24.12 8.35 4.52
C ASP A 42 24.16 8.68 3.01
N THR A 43 25.15 8.12 2.29
CA THR A 43 25.29 8.27 0.83
C THR A 43 24.18 7.57 0.03
N GLU A 44 23.50 6.59 0.63
CA GLU A 44 22.45 5.78 -0.01
C GLU A 44 21.05 6.22 0.42
N LYS A 45 20.92 6.89 1.57
CA LYS A 45 19.64 7.28 2.20
C LYS A 45 18.65 7.89 1.22
N PHE A 46 19.08 8.84 0.39
CA PHE A 46 18.19 9.56 -0.53
C PHE A 46 18.16 8.98 -1.96
N THR A 47 18.87 7.89 -2.24
CA THR A 47 18.87 7.24 -3.56
C THR A 47 18.03 5.97 -3.60
N ILE A 48 17.82 5.31 -2.47
CA ILE A 48 16.97 4.11 -2.36
C ILE A 48 15.51 4.46 -2.71
N THR A 49 14.95 3.71 -3.66
CA THR A 49 13.56 3.86 -4.13
C THR A 49 12.63 2.76 -3.62
N SER A 50 13.16 1.57 -3.30
CA SER A 50 12.40 0.44 -2.74
C SER A 50 13.09 -0.15 -1.52
N LEU A 51 12.38 -0.19 -0.39
CA LEU A 51 12.89 -0.66 0.90
C LEU A 51 11.91 -1.63 1.55
N ILE A 52 12.43 -2.76 2.00
CA ILE A 52 11.75 -3.69 2.91
C ILE A 52 12.41 -3.58 4.28
N VAL A 53 11.62 -3.34 5.32
CA VAL A 53 12.09 -3.33 6.71
C VAL A 53 11.37 -4.39 7.53
N SER A 54 12.14 -5.17 8.26
CA SER A 54 11.67 -6.15 9.25
C SER A 54 12.28 -5.90 10.63
N GLY A 55 11.65 -6.45 11.67
CA GLY A 55 12.07 -6.25 13.06
C GLY A 55 11.44 -5.02 13.73
N PRO A 56 11.82 -4.70 14.98
CA PRO A 56 11.21 -3.59 15.71
C PRO A 56 11.65 -2.23 15.13
N ILE A 57 10.68 -1.33 14.93
CA ILE A 57 10.88 0.06 14.51
C ILE A 57 10.27 1.02 15.53
N ASN A 58 10.92 2.16 15.78
CA ASN A 58 10.41 3.23 16.66
C ASN A 58 10.41 4.59 15.96
N SER A 59 10.17 5.67 16.71
CA SER A 59 10.06 7.03 16.14
C SER A 59 11.32 7.48 15.41
N LYS A 60 12.51 7.01 15.81
CA LYS A 60 13.76 7.38 15.14
C LYS A 60 13.86 6.73 13.76
N ASP A 61 13.46 5.47 13.63
CA ASP A 61 13.41 4.80 12.32
C ASP A 61 12.33 5.41 11.44
N VAL A 62 11.17 5.76 12.01
CA VAL A 62 10.10 6.44 11.29
C VAL A 62 10.56 7.80 10.77
N LEU A 63 11.28 8.60 11.57
CA LEU A 63 11.87 9.86 11.08
C LEU A 63 12.79 9.60 9.89
N PHE A 64 13.67 8.61 9.99
CA PHE A 64 14.57 8.25 8.90
C PHE A 64 13.80 7.84 7.63
N LEU A 65 12.75 7.02 7.77
CA LEU A 65 11.87 6.63 6.68
C LEU A 65 11.13 7.81 6.06
N ARG A 66 10.63 8.76 6.87
CA ARG A 66 10.00 10.00 6.38
C ARG A 66 10.96 10.80 5.53
N GLU A 67 12.20 10.95 6.01
CA GLU A 67 13.24 11.68 5.28
C GLU A 67 13.60 10.99 3.96
N MET A 68 13.64 9.65 3.95
CA MET A 68 13.78 8.88 2.71
C MET A 68 12.56 9.06 1.79
N ALA A 69 11.37 9.24 2.37
CA ALA A 69 10.09 9.45 1.71
C ALA A 69 9.78 10.94 1.39
N GLY A 70 10.81 11.79 1.39
CA GLY A 70 10.72 13.17 0.92
C GLY A 70 10.34 14.21 1.98
N ARG A 71 10.24 13.88 3.27
CA ARG A 71 9.85 14.82 4.33
C ARG A 71 10.69 14.72 5.60
N ASP A 72 11.18 15.84 6.09
CA ASP A 72 11.89 15.88 7.37
C ASP A 72 10.93 15.98 8.57
N ILE A 73 11.51 16.16 9.76
CA ILE A 73 10.77 16.33 11.02
C ILE A 73 9.90 17.59 11.02
N ASP A 74 10.25 18.62 10.24
CA ASP A 74 9.51 19.89 10.13
C ASP A 74 8.44 19.84 9.04
N GLY A 75 8.40 18.75 8.26
CA GLY A 75 7.57 18.62 7.08
C GLY A 75 8.10 19.35 5.85
N LYS A 76 9.35 19.81 5.88
CA LYS A 76 10.03 20.36 4.71
C LYS A 76 10.46 19.23 3.78
N GLU A 77 10.64 19.57 2.51
CA GLU A 77 11.01 18.61 1.50
C GLU A 77 12.47 18.16 1.67
N THR A 78 12.71 16.86 1.56
CA THR A 78 14.06 16.29 1.49
C THR A 78 14.33 15.80 0.06
N LYS A 79 15.59 15.40 -0.21
CA LYS A 79 15.97 14.75 -1.48
C LYS A 79 15.53 13.29 -1.58
N GLY A 80 14.80 12.78 -0.60
CA GLY A 80 14.39 11.37 -0.51
C GLY A 80 13.56 10.91 -1.70
N LYS A 81 13.88 9.72 -2.21
CA LYS A 81 13.26 9.10 -3.39
C LYS A 81 12.50 7.80 -3.08
N LEU A 82 12.36 7.45 -1.80
CA LEU A 82 11.69 6.21 -1.40
C LEU A 82 10.24 6.23 -1.87
N SER A 83 9.92 5.35 -2.81
CA SER A 83 8.59 5.26 -3.42
C SER A 83 7.87 3.96 -3.05
N SER A 84 8.61 2.89 -2.78
CA SER A 84 8.05 1.62 -2.32
C SER A 84 8.61 1.26 -0.94
N LEU A 85 7.71 1.14 0.04
CA LEU A 85 8.05 0.79 1.41
C LEU A 85 7.22 -0.42 1.87
N ASP A 86 7.91 -1.51 2.20
CA ASP A 86 7.29 -2.71 2.78
C ASP A 86 7.68 -2.86 4.25
N LEU A 87 6.71 -2.64 5.14
CA LEU A 87 6.86 -2.83 6.58
C LEU A 87 6.11 -4.06 7.08
N SER A 88 5.68 -4.99 6.20
CA SER A 88 4.79 -6.09 6.57
C SER A 88 5.32 -6.97 7.70
N ASN A 89 6.65 -7.07 7.81
CA ASN A 89 7.36 -7.85 8.83
C ASN A 89 8.07 -6.97 9.88
N ALA A 90 7.78 -5.67 9.91
CA ALA A 90 8.20 -4.78 10.97
C ALA A 90 7.26 -4.91 12.18
N LYS A 91 7.68 -4.40 13.34
CA LYS A 91 6.85 -4.26 14.53
C LYS A 91 7.03 -2.86 15.11
N ILE A 92 5.94 -2.11 15.22
CA ILE A 92 6.01 -0.74 15.76
C ILE A 92 6.08 -0.82 17.28
N VAL A 93 7.12 -0.21 17.85
CA VAL A 93 7.34 -0.09 19.29
C VAL A 93 7.55 1.37 19.71
N THR A 94 7.25 1.70 20.96
CA THR A 94 7.45 3.05 21.51
C THR A 94 8.93 3.43 21.61
N GLY A 95 9.19 4.73 21.75
CA GLY A 95 10.54 5.30 21.91
C GLY A 95 11.09 5.95 20.63
N GLY A 96 12.37 6.35 20.67
CA GLY A 96 13.07 6.93 19.52
C GLY A 96 12.87 8.45 19.31
N GLY A 97 12.39 9.19 20.32
CA GLY A 97 12.18 10.64 20.19
C GLY A 97 10.98 10.99 19.31
N ASN A 98 11.03 12.13 18.61
CA ASN A 98 9.94 12.61 17.76
C ASN A 98 10.23 12.34 16.28
N TYR A 99 9.20 12.04 15.49
CA TYR A 99 9.30 11.87 14.03
C TYR A 99 8.68 13.01 13.22
N TYR A 100 7.88 13.86 13.85
CA TYR A 100 7.26 14.99 13.17
C TYR A 100 6.92 16.11 14.14
N LYS A 101 6.94 17.35 13.68
CA LYS A 101 6.48 18.52 14.42
C LYS A 101 5.60 19.42 13.56
N VAL A 102 4.54 19.95 14.18
CA VAL A 102 3.59 20.87 13.55
C VAL A 102 3.69 22.22 14.24
N LYS A 103 3.85 23.28 13.45
CA LYS A 103 3.75 24.66 13.96
C LYS A 103 2.28 24.99 14.23
N ARG A 104 1.97 25.42 15.45
CA ARG A 104 0.65 25.92 15.87
C ARG A 104 0.82 27.31 16.47
N GLY A 105 0.55 28.33 15.67
CA GLY A 105 0.83 29.72 16.03
C GLY A 105 2.33 29.94 16.26
N LEU A 106 2.69 30.36 17.48
CA LEU A 106 4.07 30.58 17.90
C LEU A 106 4.74 29.32 18.50
N SER A 107 4.00 28.22 18.69
CA SER A 107 4.49 26.99 19.33
C SER A 107 4.63 25.83 18.34
N PHE A 108 5.33 24.78 18.77
CA PHE A 108 5.42 23.52 18.03
C PHE A 108 4.82 22.37 18.86
N VAL A 109 4.04 21.51 18.21
CA VAL A 109 3.60 20.22 18.76
C VAL A 109 4.43 19.14 18.11
N SER A 110 5.09 18.31 18.91
CA SER A 110 5.89 17.18 18.42
C SER A 110 5.12 15.88 18.56
N HIS A 111 5.30 14.99 17.58
CA HIS A 111 4.65 13.68 17.51
C HIS A 111 5.70 12.56 17.54
N ASN A 112 5.38 11.55 18.33
CA ASN A 112 6.16 10.33 18.52
C ASN A 112 5.23 9.11 18.60
N ILE A 113 5.81 7.91 18.63
CA ILE A 113 5.08 6.66 18.79
C ILE A 113 4.79 6.47 20.28
N THR A 114 3.53 6.68 20.66
CA THR A 114 3.03 6.54 22.04
C THR A 114 2.41 5.18 22.34
N GLY A 115 2.14 4.37 21.31
CA GLY A 115 1.58 3.02 21.43
C GLY A 115 2.18 2.05 20.43
N ASN A 116 2.39 0.80 20.87
CA ASN A 116 2.84 -0.28 19.99
C ASN A 116 1.77 -0.61 18.95
N ASP A 117 2.18 -1.08 17.78
CA ASP A 117 1.26 -1.55 16.74
C ASP A 117 0.22 -0.50 16.27
N VAL A 118 0.60 0.78 16.31
CA VAL A 118 -0.21 1.91 15.85
C VAL A 118 0.55 2.70 14.78
N ILE A 119 -0.11 2.99 13.66
CA ILE A 119 0.37 4.03 12.75
C ILE A 119 -0.02 5.38 13.36
N GLY A 120 0.96 6.04 13.99
CA GLY A 120 0.74 7.22 14.81
C GLY A 120 0.33 8.49 14.06
N PHE A 121 -0.05 9.50 14.84
CA PHE A 121 -0.46 10.82 14.35
C PHE A 121 0.56 11.39 13.36
N TYR A 122 0.12 11.75 12.15
CA TYR A 122 0.98 12.31 11.11
C TYR A 122 2.19 11.45 10.68
N MET A 123 2.23 10.14 11.01
CA MET A 123 3.42 9.28 10.84
C MET A 123 4.07 9.38 9.44
N PHE A 124 3.28 9.39 8.37
CA PHE A 124 3.72 9.60 6.99
C PHE A 124 3.07 10.84 6.35
N TYR A 125 2.63 11.80 7.16
CA TYR A 125 2.02 13.04 6.65
C TYR A 125 2.85 13.70 5.56
N ASN A 126 2.21 13.95 4.41
CA ASN A 126 2.78 14.62 3.25
C ASN A 126 4.02 13.92 2.64
N CYS A 127 4.26 12.63 2.91
CA CYS A 127 5.32 11.84 2.27
C CYS A 127 5.02 11.62 0.78
N ARG A 128 5.31 12.63 -0.05
CA ARG A 128 4.90 12.69 -1.46
C ARG A 128 5.67 11.76 -2.41
N SER A 129 6.80 11.16 -2.00
CA SER A 129 7.48 10.21 -2.89
C SER A 129 6.88 8.81 -2.83
N LEU A 130 6.16 8.45 -1.75
CA LEU A 130 5.58 7.13 -1.58
C LEU A 130 4.47 6.88 -2.60
N THR A 131 4.63 5.83 -3.40
CA THR A 131 3.63 5.29 -4.32
C THR A 131 3.02 3.98 -3.82
N SER A 132 3.79 3.20 -3.06
CA SER A 132 3.34 1.95 -2.44
C SER A 132 3.81 1.82 -1.00
N LEU A 133 2.87 1.48 -0.11
CA LEU A 133 3.13 1.21 1.30
C LEU A 133 2.48 -0.11 1.71
N LYS A 134 3.21 -0.97 2.41
CA LYS A 134 2.62 -2.10 3.15
C LYS A 134 2.81 -1.88 4.64
N LEU A 135 1.72 -1.85 5.38
CA LEU A 135 1.76 -1.62 6.82
C LEU A 135 2.16 -2.90 7.58
N PRO A 136 2.75 -2.78 8.78
CA PRO A 136 3.03 -3.93 9.63
C PRO A 136 1.78 -4.76 9.90
N LYS A 137 1.88 -6.09 9.79
CA LYS A 137 0.75 -7.03 10.02
C LYS A 137 0.18 -6.95 11.45
N THR A 138 0.96 -6.44 12.39
CA THR A 138 0.57 -6.30 13.79
C THR A 138 -0.31 -5.07 14.04
N VAL A 139 -0.33 -4.10 13.13
CA VAL A 139 -1.01 -2.82 13.33
C VAL A 139 -2.51 -3.00 13.55
N LYS A 140 -3.02 -2.34 14.60
CA LYS A 140 -4.43 -2.39 15.01
C LYS A 140 -5.18 -1.09 14.74
N LYS A 141 -4.45 0.03 14.63
CA LYS A 141 -5.03 1.36 14.51
C LYS A 141 -4.21 2.26 13.61
N ILE A 142 -4.89 3.07 12.81
CA ILE A 142 -4.30 4.16 12.03
C ILE A 142 -4.85 5.47 12.58
N GLU A 143 -3.95 6.31 13.11
CA GLU A 143 -4.30 7.55 13.78
C GLU A 143 -4.58 8.71 12.83
N GLN A 144 -5.08 9.79 13.43
CA GLN A 144 -5.44 11.00 12.73
C GLN A 144 -4.27 11.53 11.88
N TYR A 145 -4.58 11.91 10.63
CA TYR A 145 -3.63 12.47 9.65
C TYR A 145 -2.44 11.57 9.27
N ALA A 146 -2.44 10.28 9.66
CA ALA A 146 -1.31 9.38 9.51
C ALA A 146 -0.66 9.38 8.12
N MET A 147 -1.44 9.40 7.04
CA MET A 147 -0.99 9.43 5.64
C MET A 147 -1.66 10.56 4.84
N GLN A 148 -2.18 11.59 5.50
CA GLN A 148 -2.81 12.72 4.83
C GLN A 148 -1.81 13.40 3.88
N TYR A 149 -2.29 13.79 2.69
CA TYR A 149 -1.50 14.41 1.62
C TYR A 149 -0.34 13.58 1.06
N CYS A 150 -0.36 12.24 1.21
CA CYS A 150 0.51 11.36 0.43
C CYS A 150 0.00 11.28 -1.03
N LYS A 151 0.14 12.38 -1.77
CA LYS A 151 -0.47 12.59 -3.10
C LYS A 151 0.04 11.67 -4.22
N SER A 152 1.07 10.86 -3.95
CA SER A 152 1.54 9.85 -4.89
C SER A 152 1.19 8.43 -4.48
N LEU A 153 0.63 8.22 -3.28
CA LEU A 153 0.35 6.91 -2.71
C LEU A 153 -0.81 6.24 -3.46
N GLN A 154 -0.48 5.33 -4.37
CA GLN A 154 -1.42 4.61 -5.23
C GLN A 154 -1.91 3.31 -4.60
N LYS A 155 -1.09 2.71 -3.73
CA LYS A 155 -1.37 1.43 -3.08
C LYS A 155 -0.94 1.46 -1.61
N CYS A 156 -1.88 1.16 -0.72
CA CYS A 156 -1.61 0.88 0.68
C CYS A 156 -2.19 -0.49 1.05
N THR A 157 -1.36 -1.40 1.57
CA THR A 157 -1.82 -2.70 2.08
C THR A 157 -2.15 -2.56 3.56
N LEU A 158 -3.44 -2.66 3.89
CA LEU A 158 -3.94 -2.65 5.26
C LEU A 158 -3.74 -4.03 5.91
N PRO A 159 -3.42 -4.10 7.22
CA PRO A 159 -3.17 -5.37 7.90
C PRO A 159 -4.47 -6.02 8.38
N GLU A 160 -4.49 -7.35 8.42
CA GLU A 160 -5.69 -8.16 8.76
C GLU A 160 -6.26 -7.92 10.17
N ASN A 161 -5.49 -7.32 11.08
CA ASN A 161 -5.91 -7.03 12.46
C ASN A 161 -6.32 -5.56 12.68
N LEU A 162 -6.38 -4.75 11.62
CA LEU A 162 -6.75 -3.34 11.72
C LEU A 162 -8.22 -3.20 12.16
N SER A 163 -8.46 -2.54 13.29
CA SER A 163 -9.81 -2.31 13.82
C SER A 163 -10.33 -0.89 13.60
N GLU A 164 -9.45 0.09 13.48
CA GLU A 164 -9.84 1.51 13.43
C GLU A 164 -8.98 2.35 12.49
N ILE A 165 -9.65 3.18 11.68
CA ILE A 165 -9.04 4.21 10.83
C ILE A 165 -9.60 5.57 11.26
N ASN A 166 -8.74 6.41 11.84
CA ASN A 166 -9.13 7.69 12.42
C ASN A 166 -9.24 8.84 11.41
N ASP A 167 -9.64 9.99 11.93
CA ASP A 167 -9.98 11.19 11.17
C ASP A 167 -8.89 11.55 10.15
N LYS A 168 -9.32 11.74 8.90
CA LYS A 168 -8.46 12.21 7.81
C LYS A 168 -7.19 11.39 7.58
N ALA A 169 -7.16 10.12 8.00
CA ALA A 169 -5.97 9.27 7.95
C ALA A 169 -5.37 9.14 6.53
N PHE A 170 -6.21 9.09 5.50
CA PHE A 170 -5.86 8.96 4.08
C PHE A 170 -6.40 10.11 3.22
N THR A 171 -6.78 11.24 3.82
CA THR A 171 -7.30 12.39 3.05
C THR A 171 -6.31 12.84 1.99
N ASN A 172 -6.81 13.08 0.78
CA ASN A 172 -6.05 13.60 -0.36
C ASN A 172 -4.82 12.73 -0.69
N THR A 173 -5.07 11.42 -0.78
CA THR A 173 -4.13 10.44 -1.31
C THR A 173 -4.50 10.02 -2.72
N ASN A 174 -3.64 9.26 -3.38
CA ASN A 174 -3.82 8.84 -4.78
C ASN A 174 -4.26 7.37 -4.91
N LEU A 175 -4.84 6.82 -3.85
CA LEU A 175 -5.22 5.41 -3.79
C LEU A 175 -6.21 5.11 -4.91
N SER A 176 -5.98 4.01 -5.63
CA SER A 176 -6.88 3.56 -6.70
C SER A 176 -7.88 2.51 -6.23
N GLU A 177 -7.46 1.72 -5.24
CA GLU A 177 -8.26 0.67 -4.60
C GLU A 177 -7.94 0.60 -3.11
N VAL A 178 -8.93 0.23 -2.30
CA VAL A 178 -8.74 -0.10 -0.88
C VAL A 178 -9.51 -1.36 -0.53
N THR A 179 -8.82 -2.32 0.09
CA THR A 179 -9.43 -3.50 0.70
C THR A 179 -9.38 -3.36 2.21
N PHE A 180 -10.56 -3.35 2.83
CA PHE A 180 -10.74 -3.27 4.27
C PHE A 180 -10.80 -4.68 4.88
N PRO A 181 -9.99 -4.95 5.93
CA PRO A 181 -9.94 -6.26 6.57
C PRO A 181 -11.21 -6.54 7.38
N ALA A 182 -11.47 -7.81 7.65
CA ALA A 182 -12.70 -8.23 8.32
C ALA A 182 -12.80 -7.73 9.76
N SER A 183 -11.65 -7.43 10.39
CA SER A 183 -11.53 -6.88 11.74
C SER A 183 -11.93 -5.41 11.87
N LEU A 184 -12.12 -4.69 10.76
CA LEU A 184 -12.35 -3.25 10.78
C LEU A 184 -13.73 -2.93 11.35
N THR A 185 -13.78 -2.16 12.45
CA THR A 185 -15.02 -1.79 13.13
C THR A 185 -15.40 -0.33 12.93
N SER A 186 -14.45 0.54 12.56
CA SER A 186 -14.73 1.96 12.35
C SER A 186 -13.81 2.66 11.35
N ILE A 187 -14.41 3.58 10.59
CA ILE A 187 -13.72 4.54 9.70
C ILE A 187 -14.26 5.93 10.04
N LYS A 188 -13.41 6.83 10.53
CA LYS A 188 -13.84 8.10 11.11
C LYS A 188 -13.89 9.25 10.11
N TYR A 189 -14.08 10.47 10.59
CA TYR A 189 -14.41 11.66 9.80
C TYR A 189 -13.42 11.91 8.68
N LYS A 190 -13.92 12.03 7.45
CA LYS A 190 -13.13 12.33 6.24
C LYS A 190 -11.92 11.42 6.02
N ALA A 191 -11.90 10.20 6.57
CA ALA A 191 -10.72 9.34 6.56
C ALA A 191 -10.16 9.09 5.15
N PHE A 192 -11.00 9.04 4.12
CA PHE A 192 -10.61 8.87 2.72
C PHE A 192 -11.13 10.02 1.83
N SER A 193 -11.40 11.21 2.40
CA SER A 193 -11.87 12.34 1.59
C SER A 193 -10.83 12.77 0.56
N GLU A 194 -11.26 13.36 -0.56
CA GLU A 194 -10.40 13.87 -1.64
C GLU A 194 -9.49 12.80 -2.30
N CYS A 195 -9.80 11.51 -2.14
CA CYS A 195 -9.11 10.43 -2.87
C CYS A 195 -9.62 10.34 -4.31
N SER A 196 -9.34 11.37 -5.11
CA SER A 196 -9.90 11.56 -6.47
C SER A 196 -9.57 10.47 -7.49
N ASN A 197 -8.61 9.57 -7.21
CA ASN A 197 -8.31 8.42 -8.05
C ASN A 197 -8.85 7.09 -7.52
N LEU A 198 -9.56 7.11 -6.39
CA LEU A 198 -10.15 5.91 -5.79
C LEU A 198 -11.31 5.42 -6.64
N LYS A 199 -11.15 4.23 -7.22
CA LYS A 199 -12.15 3.60 -8.10
C LYS A 199 -12.90 2.46 -7.45
N THR A 200 -12.25 1.78 -6.51
CA THR A 200 -12.75 0.53 -5.96
C THR A 200 -12.55 0.46 -4.45
N LEU A 201 -13.63 0.15 -3.73
CA LEU A 201 -13.58 -0.26 -2.35
C LEU A 201 -13.98 -1.72 -2.23
N ARG A 202 -13.38 -2.43 -1.28
CA ARG A 202 -13.70 -3.81 -0.95
C ARG A 202 -13.79 -3.96 0.55
N PHE A 203 -14.94 -4.36 1.05
CA PHE A 203 -15.13 -4.76 2.43
C PHE A 203 -15.23 -6.28 2.51
N THR A 204 -14.51 -6.88 3.45
CA THR A 204 -14.46 -8.34 3.60
C THR A 204 -15.32 -8.85 4.76
N SER A 205 -15.75 -7.96 5.66
CA SER A 205 -16.60 -8.31 6.80
C SER A 205 -18.08 -8.29 6.44
N PRO A 206 -18.89 -9.26 6.88
CA PRO A 206 -20.35 -9.13 6.82
C PRO A 206 -20.86 -8.08 7.83
N SER A 207 -20.07 -7.74 8.85
CA SER A 207 -20.43 -6.69 9.80
C SER A 207 -20.04 -5.33 9.25
N VAL A 208 -21.03 -4.47 9.00
CA VAL A 208 -20.81 -3.12 8.47
C VAL A 208 -20.11 -2.25 9.53
N PRO A 209 -18.93 -1.65 9.21
CA PRO A 209 -18.25 -0.74 10.12
C PRO A 209 -19.08 0.51 10.40
N THR A 210 -18.77 1.16 11.52
CA THR A 210 -19.26 2.52 11.75
C THR A 210 -18.52 3.50 10.83
N PHE A 211 -19.27 4.33 10.12
CA PHE A 211 -18.73 5.38 9.25
C PHE A 211 -18.93 6.75 9.90
N GLY A 212 -17.85 7.52 9.96
CA GLY A 212 -17.90 8.93 10.29
C GLY A 212 -18.54 9.74 9.16
N GLN A 213 -18.65 11.05 9.38
CA GLN A 213 -19.14 11.96 8.36
C GLN A 213 -18.12 12.08 7.21
N ASP A 214 -18.61 12.19 5.97
CA ASP A 214 -17.83 12.54 4.77
C ASP A 214 -16.63 11.61 4.47
N VAL A 215 -16.69 10.34 4.88
CA VAL A 215 -15.56 9.38 4.78
C VAL A 215 -14.99 9.32 3.36
N PHE A 216 -15.84 9.33 2.34
CA PHE A 216 -15.47 9.25 0.92
C PHE A 216 -15.90 10.51 0.13
N GLU A 217 -16.02 11.66 0.80
CA GLU A 217 -16.25 12.94 0.12
C GLU A 217 -15.18 13.19 -0.95
N ASP A 218 -15.56 13.76 -2.09
CA ASP A 218 -14.66 14.05 -3.23
C ASP A 218 -13.87 12.83 -3.79
N CYS A 219 -14.37 11.62 -3.57
CA CYS A 219 -13.91 10.40 -4.26
C CYS A 219 -14.58 10.27 -5.64
N SER A 220 -14.42 11.27 -6.50
CA SER A 220 -15.20 11.45 -7.73
C SER A 220 -15.09 10.32 -8.77
N LYS A 221 -14.07 9.45 -8.68
CA LYS A 221 -13.90 8.27 -9.54
C LYS A 221 -14.36 6.95 -8.91
N LEU A 222 -14.95 6.97 -7.72
CA LEU A 222 -15.39 5.75 -7.05
C LEU A 222 -16.58 5.16 -7.80
N GLU A 223 -16.34 4.02 -8.46
CA GLU A 223 -17.27 3.36 -9.37
C GLU A 223 -17.85 2.08 -8.76
N LYS A 224 -17.05 1.34 -7.97
CA LYS A 224 -17.39 -0.01 -7.49
C LYS A 224 -17.12 -0.21 -6.01
N ILE A 225 -18.05 -0.87 -5.34
CA ILE A 225 -17.93 -1.31 -3.96
C ILE A 225 -18.26 -2.80 -3.88
N TYR A 226 -17.27 -3.60 -3.49
CA TYR A 226 -17.42 -5.03 -3.25
C TYR A 226 -17.67 -5.27 -1.76
N VAL A 227 -18.69 -6.06 -1.45
CA VAL A 227 -19.12 -6.37 -0.07
C VAL A 227 -19.58 -7.83 0.00
N PRO A 228 -19.63 -8.46 1.19
CA PRO A 228 -20.23 -9.78 1.30
C PRO A 228 -21.69 -9.74 0.87
N LYS A 229 -22.09 -10.69 0.03
CA LYS A 229 -23.43 -10.76 -0.57
C LYS A 229 -24.56 -10.66 0.45
N ALA A 230 -24.36 -11.26 1.63
CA ALA A 230 -25.33 -11.25 2.73
C ALA A 230 -25.59 -9.86 3.33
N SER A 231 -24.62 -8.94 3.26
CA SER A 231 -24.68 -7.62 3.90
C SER A 231 -24.77 -6.47 2.90
N LEU A 232 -25.07 -6.78 1.63
CA LEU A 232 -25.03 -5.81 0.53
C LEU A 232 -25.94 -4.60 0.77
N ASN A 233 -27.17 -4.84 1.24
CA ASN A 233 -28.12 -3.76 1.51
C ASN A 233 -27.71 -2.94 2.73
N ASP A 234 -27.20 -3.58 3.79
CA ASP A 234 -26.71 -2.86 4.99
C ASP A 234 -25.57 -1.89 4.64
N TYR A 235 -24.65 -2.29 3.75
CA TYR A 235 -23.59 -1.41 3.25
C TYR A 235 -24.13 -0.23 2.44
N LYS A 236 -25.11 -0.45 1.57
CA LYS A 236 -25.76 0.64 0.81
C LYS A 236 -26.42 1.65 1.74
N ASP A 237 -27.18 1.15 2.71
CA ASP A 237 -27.96 1.97 3.64
C ASP A 237 -27.08 2.77 4.61
N LYS A 238 -25.90 2.25 4.97
CA LYS A 238 -24.96 2.93 5.86
C LYS A 238 -24.06 3.93 5.15
N LEU A 239 -23.57 3.62 3.95
CA LEU A 239 -22.65 4.51 3.24
C LEU A 239 -23.35 5.73 2.63
N LYS A 240 -24.60 5.59 2.18
CA LYS A 240 -25.44 6.68 1.63
C LYS A 240 -24.68 7.62 0.68
N LEU A 241 -23.91 7.05 -0.25
CA LEU A 241 -23.10 7.84 -1.19
C LEU A 241 -24.02 8.64 -2.10
N THR A 242 -23.68 9.92 -2.31
CA THR A 242 -24.41 10.82 -3.19
C THR A 242 -24.14 10.56 -4.67
N GLN A 243 -22.95 10.04 -4.99
CA GLN A 243 -22.57 9.67 -6.35
C GLN A 243 -23.07 8.28 -6.73
N LYS A 244 -23.24 8.03 -8.04
CA LYS A 244 -23.65 6.72 -8.57
C LYS A 244 -22.50 5.73 -8.43
N VAL A 245 -22.67 4.71 -7.58
CA VAL A 245 -21.69 3.64 -7.33
C VAL A 245 -22.36 2.28 -7.47
N GLU A 246 -21.69 1.35 -8.15
CA GLU A 246 -22.13 -0.04 -8.28
C GLU A 246 -21.72 -0.83 -7.02
N PHE A 247 -22.70 -1.41 -6.34
CA PHE A 247 -22.45 -2.33 -5.23
C PHE A 247 -22.54 -3.78 -5.72
N ILE A 248 -21.50 -4.54 -5.48
CA ILE A 248 -21.33 -5.92 -5.96
C ILE A 248 -21.21 -6.84 -4.74
N GLY A 249 -22.14 -7.80 -4.64
CA GLY A 249 -22.13 -8.80 -3.59
C GLY A 249 -21.24 -9.98 -3.97
N GLU A 250 -20.21 -10.25 -3.17
CA GLU A 250 -19.33 -11.40 -3.34
C GLU A 250 -19.53 -12.44 -2.23
N ASP A 251 -19.31 -13.71 -2.55
CA ASP A 251 -19.32 -14.76 -1.54
C ASP A 251 -18.00 -14.74 -0.75
N PRO A 252 -18.04 -14.67 0.60
CA PRO A 252 -16.84 -14.54 1.43
C PRO A 252 -15.87 -15.73 1.30
N LYS A 253 -16.30 -16.86 0.73
CA LYS A 253 -15.47 -18.06 0.51
C LYS A 253 -14.49 -17.95 -0.66
N THR A 254 -14.61 -16.96 -1.54
CA THR A 254 -13.62 -16.71 -2.59
C THR A 254 -12.50 -15.75 -2.17
N ALA A 255 -12.62 -15.10 -1.01
CA ALA A 255 -11.68 -14.08 -0.51
C ALA A 255 -10.46 -14.63 0.24
N GLY A 256 -10.34 -15.95 0.42
CA GLY A 256 -9.15 -16.61 1.00
C GLY A 256 -7.91 -16.54 0.12
N ILE A 257 -8.02 -15.94 -1.07
CA ILE A 257 -6.87 -15.53 -1.87
C ILE A 257 -6.82 -14.02 -1.69
N ASN A 258 -5.84 -13.53 -0.91
CA ASN A 258 -5.31 -12.18 -1.05
C ASN A 258 -5.45 -11.79 -2.50
N SER A 259 -6.18 -10.73 -2.86
CA SER A 259 -6.31 -10.30 -4.25
C SER A 259 -4.93 -9.83 -4.75
N LEU A 260 -4.09 -10.82 -5.01
CA LEU A 260 -2.86 -10.82 -5.73
C LEU A 260 -3.31 -10.60 -7.15
N ALA A 261 -3.23 -9.33 -7.56
CA ALA A 261 -3.14 -8.87 -8.93
C ALA A 261 -3.37 -9.99 -9.95
N THR A 262 -4.55 -10.00 -10.56
CA THR A 262 -4.70 -10.58 -11.90
C THR A 262 -3.97 -9.67 -12.90
N SER A 263 -2.66 -9.51 -12.73
CA SER A 263 -1.78 -9.13 -13.83
C SER A 263 -1.55 -10.42 -14.61
N LYS A 264 -1.85 -10.38 -15.92
CA LYS A 264 -1.51 -11.45 -16.85
C LYS A 264 0.00 -11.56 -17.08
N ASP A 265 0.80 -10.71 -16.43
CA ASP A 265 2.24 -10.51 -16.64
C ASP A 265 3.08 -11.00 -15.44
N ALA A 266 2.48 -11.75 -14.52
CA ALA A 266 3.21 -12.32 -13.40
C ALA A 266 4.23 -13.36 -13.90
N VAL A 267 5.51 -13.05 -13.72
CA VAL A 267 6.64 -13.91 -14.13
C VAL A 267 7.02 -14.88 -13.03
N GLU A 268 7.54 -16.04 -13.41
CA GLU A 268 8.11 -17.02 -12.51
C GLU A 268 9.39 -16.48 -11.84
N VAL A 269 9.44 -16.51 -10.51
CA VAL A 269 10.62 -16.10 -9.72
C VAL A 269 11.33 -17.29 -9.10
N GLU A 270 10.58 -18.30 -8.67
CA GLU A 270 11.13 -19.53 -8.07
C GLU A 270 10.28 -20.73 -8.46
N ARG A 271 10.91 -21.90 -8.58
CA ARG A 271 10.24 -23.18 -8.84
C ARG A 271 10.79 -24.26 -7.92
N TYR A 272 9.91 -25.12 -7.44
CA TYR A 272 10.24 -26.24 -6.57
C TYR A 272 9.59 -27.54 -7.07
N ASN A 273 10.22 -28.68 -6.82
CA ASN A 273 9.62 -29.99 -7.07
C ASN A 273 8.68 -30.41 -5.93
N ALA A 274 8.03 -31.58 -6.07
CA ALA A 274 7.12 -32.13 -5.06
C ALA A 274 7.77 -32.35 -3.67
N LYS A 275 9.10 -32.48 -3.61
CA LYS A 275 9.87 -32.67 -2.38
C LYS A 275 10.31 -31.34 -1.75
N GLY A 276 9.89 -30.20 -2.32
CA GLY A 276 10.27 -28.86 -1.85
C GLY A 276 11.68 -28.42 -2.24
N GLN A 277 12.36 -29.14 -3.14
CA GLN A 277 13.69 -28.77 -3.61
C GLN A 277 13.59 -27.73 -4.73
N ARG A 278 14.40 -26.68 -4.69
CA ARG A 278 14.45 -25.65 -5.73
C ARG A 278 14.98 -26.25 -7.04
N ILE A 279 14.33 -25.93 -8.14
CA ILE A 279 14.66 -26.38 -9.50
C ILE A 279 14.66 -25.18 -10.46
N ASN A 280 15.45 -25.25 -11.53
CA ASN A 280 15.64 -24.16 -12.51
C ASN A 280 15.01 -24.44 -13.89
N HIS A 281 14.33 -25.58 -14.04
CA HIS A 281 13.56 -25.96 -15.23
C HIS A 281 12.39 -26.87 -14.82
N PRO A 282 11.36 -27.03 -15.67
CA PRO A 282 10.25 -27.93 -15.39
C PRO A 282 10.71 -29.39 -15.29
N VAL A 283 10.25 -30.11 -14.28
CA VAL A 283 10.53 -31.55 -14.09
C VAL A 283 9.26 -32.36 -14.23
N LYS A 284 9.35 -33.62 -14.65
CA LYS A 284 8.20 -34.53 -14.72
C LYS A 284 7.51 -34.62 -13.34
N GLY A 285 6.18 -34.46 -13.33
CA GLY A 285 5.38 -34.42 -12.11
C GLY A 285 5.09 -33.01 -11.58
N MET A 286 4.90 -32.88 -10.27
CA MET A 286 4.42 -31.64 -9.64
C MET A 286 5.54 -30.58 -9.59
N ASN A 287 5.25 -29.41 -10.15
CA ASN A 287 6.06 -28.20 -10.08
C ASN A 287 5.29 -27.13 -9.31
N ILE A 288 5.89 -26.62 -8.23
CA ILE A 288 5.37 -25.52 -7.41
C ILE A 288 6.09 -24.25 -7.85
N ILE A 289 5.36 -23.34 -8.51
CA ILE A 289 5.88 -22.13 -9.13
C ILE A 289 5.45 -20.93 -8.30
N LYS A 290 6.41 -20.14 -7.83
CA LYS A 290 6.18 -18.85 -7.18
C LYS A 290 6.28 -17.76 -8.23
N LEU A 291 5.28 -16.90 -8.29
CA LEU A 291 5.18 -15.79 -9.23
C LEU A 291 5.56 -14.46 -8.57
N SER A 292 5.98 -13.49 -9.37
CA SER A 292 6.46 -12.16 -8.91
C SER A 292 5.40 -11.35 -8.17
N ASN A 293 4.12 -11.61 -8.45
CA ASN A 293 3.03 -11.00 -7.72
C ASN A 293 2.88 -11.58 -6.30
N GLY A 294 3.44 -12.75 -5.99
CA GLY A 294 3.30 -13.46 -4.72
C GLY A 294 2.37 -14.68 -4.79
N LYS A 295 1.75 -14.95 -5.95
CA LYS A 295 0.91 -16.13 -6.18
C LYS A 295 1.78 -17.39 -6.28
N VAL A 296 1.28 -18.50 -5.76
CA VAL A 296 1.86 -19.83 -5.97
C VAL A 296 0.95 -20.63 -6.89
N VAL A 297 1.52 -21.19 -7.96
CA VAL A 297 0.82 -22.03 -8.95
C VAL A 297 1.39 -23.44 -8.89
N LYS A 298 0.52 -24.44 -8.91
CA LYS A 298 0.92 -25.85 -9.02
C LYS A 298 0.68 -26.30 -10.47
N ARG A 299 1.71 -26.79 -11.15
CA ARG A 299 1.63 -27.31 -12.52
C ARG A 299 2.14 -28.76 -12.57
N ILE A 300 1.41 -29.63 -13.24
CA ILE A 300 1.83 -31.00 -13.49
C ILE A 300 2.41 -31.06 -14.90
N GLU A 301 3.70 -31.37 -15.02
CA GLU A 301 4.36 -31.64 -16.29
C GLU A 301 4.30 -33.16 -16.55
N ARG A 302 3.79 -33.55 -17.72
CA ARG A 302 3.61 -34.97 -18.09
C ARG A 302 4.90 -35.58 -18.64
#